data_AF-A0A285UHV8-F1
#
_entry.id   AF-A0A285UHV8-F1
#
_cell.length_a   1.000
_cell.length_b   1.000
_cell.length_c   1.000
_cell.angle_alpha   90.00
_cell.angle_beta   90.00
_cell.angle_gamma   90.00
#
_symmetry.space_group_name_H-M   'P 1'
#
loop_
_entity.id
_entity.type
_entity.pdbx_description
1 polymer ?
#
loop_
_entity_poly.entity_id
_entity_poly.type
_entity_poly.pdbx_seq_one_letter_code
_entity_poly.pdbx_strand_id
1 'polypeptide(L)'
;MDIRDLFELENDTVFQQLNQHVNSFNVLKILKLENHEIRHSNILSWLLNPKENHSLRDYFLRKVVEHLILIDENSSNPQYEKVSEVLNYSLMDSHVYREVKTNMNRFIDLLIVNEQLKTVFLIENKLYSTESENQLDDYLDYIQHSFEEYTVIPIYLTLDGEEPSNSQYFILTYERIESILNTVLMLYKDQLNDNVHKFIEDYDQVLKERFYPNQNQILQAIDIYRNHKQTIDVLFEETSTSYKELKFESGYHFEFITKYKNTINYIFKHGQNILAYSFENFINQQFNDEVLYKAHPTLPYLLPPEWEAISNIHIKDPYYWFGKGLVVWFEQTKDSRLRMIAEIGPIEYSARLSIIEQLEGVGLSFKKSSKLEKAKYTRFFSKKIDVNKWDDMDELVQAMSELYNSSEFTLIRIQMAAILNGWLPVTDEKINPEVKDNFNQSWISQIQNAFKRWMEAKNIPESNYRVSSKHLSFKIPLFDLYKEKLGETRENWWWDNGPMLFWMEIRPDTLYFTLEIGPIEVDKRVLLMENLQEQGIKFRKTGLTQEAKYNRIHTETVSIQGLNEAELQNTSDNLYNNKNLQEILQKLKVVYDEMVSKLD
;
A
#
# COMPACT_ATOMS: atom_id res chain seq x y z
N MET A 1 -21.35 7.69 26.37
CA MET A 1 -21.51 8.79 25.39
C MET A 1 -22.76 9.56 25.75
N ASP A 2 -22.71 10.90 25.76
CA ASP A 2 -23.87 11.75 26.03
C ASP A 2 -24.66 11.95 24.72
N ILE A 3 -25.99 12.10 24.80
CA ILE A 3 -26.82 12.45 23.65
C ILE A 3 -26.40 13.79 23.04
N ARG A 4 -25.81 14.67 23.85
CA ARG A 4 -25.22 15.92 23.39
C ARG A 4 -24.12 15.70 22.36
N ASP A 5 -23.25 14.71 22.55
CA ASP A 5 -22.14 14.40 21.64
C ASP A 5 -22.67 13.99 20.24
N LEU A 6 -23.79 13.25 20.22
CA LEU A 6 -24.48 12.88 18.99
C LEU A 6 -25.07 14.10 18.27
N PHE A 7 -25.69 15.02 19.02
CA PHE A 7 -26.23 16.25 18.44
C PHE A 7 -25.14 17.19 17.92
N GLU A 8 -24.01 17.29 18.62
CA GLU A 8 -22.87 18.07 18.15
C GLU A 8 -22.30 17.51 16.85
N LEU A 9 -22.19 16.17 16.74
CA LEU A 9 -21.79 15.50 15.49
C LEU A 9 -22.85 15.64 14.38
N GLU A 10 -24.15 15.48 14.68
CA GLU A 10 -25.20 15.60 13.66
C GLU A 10 -25.27 17.01 13.06
N ASN A 11 -25.04 18.04 13.88
CA ASN A 11 -25.09 19.44 13.45
C ASN A 11 -23.78 19.91 12.80
N ASP A 12 -22.73 19.08 12.77
CA ASP A 12 -21.51 19.39 12.04
C ASP A 12 -21.78 19.38 10.53
N THR A 13 -21.64 20.54 9.89
CA THR A 13 -21.90 20.70 8.45
C THR A 13 -20.97 19.84 7.58
N VAL A 14 -19.72 19.62 8.03
CA VAL A 14 -18.75 18.79 7.33
C VAL A 14 -19.17 17.32 7.42
N PHE A 15 -19.65 16.88 8.60
CA PHE A 15 -20.23 15.56 8.77
C PHE A 15 -21.43 15.32 7.86
N GLN A 16 -22.35 16.29 7.76
CA GLN A 16 -23.52 16.17 6.88
C GLN A 16 -23.15 16.12 5.40
N GLN A 17 -22.18 16.94 4.97
CA GLN A 17 -21.67 16.89 3.61
C GLN A 17 -21.01 15.54 3.31
N LEU A 18 -20.12 15.06 4.19
CA LEU A 18 -19.49 13.75 4.01
C LEU A 18 -20.53 12.62 3.98
N ASN A 19 -21.54 12.69 4.84
CA ASN A 19 -22.64 11.73 4.87
C ASN A 19 -23.39 11.65 3.54
N GLN A 20 -23.69 12.79 2.90
CA GLN A 20 -24.34 12.83 1.59
C GLN A 20 -23.48 12.18 0.49
N HIS A 21 -22.16 12.38 0.53
CA HIS A 21 -21.25 11.79 -0.45
C HIS A 21 -21.05 10.29 -0.22
N VAL A 22 -20.77 9.87 1.02
CA VAL A 22 -20.55 8.45 1.36
C VAL A 22 -21.80 7.60 1.06
N ASN A 23 -22.98 8.17 1.28
CA ASN A 23 -24.25 7.50 1.01
C ASN A 23 -24.90 7.95 -0.31
N SER A 24 -24.12 8.50 -1.25
CA SER A 24 -24.64 8.86 -2.57
C SER A 24 -25.23 7.61 -3.24
N PHE A 25 -26.43 7.72 -3.78
CA PHE A 25 -27.07 6.61 -4.48
C PHE A 25 -26.22 6.16 -5.66
N ASN A 26 -25.90 4.87 -5.70
CA ASN A 26 -25.26 4.21 -6.83
C ASN A 26 -25.82 2.78 -6.88
N VAL A 27 -26.47 2.43 -8.00
CA VAL A 27 -27.17 1.14 -8.11
C VAL A 27 -26.21 -0.05 -8.01
N LEU A 28 -24.97 0.12 -8.45
CA LEU A 28 -23.96 -0.94 -8.47
C LEU A 28 -23.40 -1.22 -7.06
N LYS A 29 -23.25 -0.18 -6.24
CA LYS A 29 -22.89 -0.35 -4.82
C LYS A 29 -23.97 -1.08 -4.03
N ILE A 30 -25.25 -0.80 -4.32
CA ILE A 30 -26.38 -1.53 -3.71
C ILE A 30 -26.32 -3.02 -4.08
N LEU A 31 -25.96 -3.31 -5.33
CA LEU A 31 -25.72 -4.66 -5.80
C LEU A 31 -24.38 -5.23 -5.33
N LYS A 32 -23.64 -4.55 -4.45
CA LYS A 32 -22.31 -4.92 -3.95
C LYS A 32 -21.36 -5.31 -5.08
N LEU A 33 -21.41 -4.58 -6.19
CA LEU A 33 -20.56 -4.87 -7.35
C LEU A 33 -19.08 -4.81 -6.96
N GLU A 34 -18.72 -3.88 -6.06
CA GLU A 34 -17.35 -3.68 -5.64
C GLU A 34 -16.70 -4.88 -4.95
N ASN A 35 -17.42 -5.95 -4.59
CA ASN A 35 -16.83 -7.13 -3.93
C ASN A 35 -16.88 -8.40 -4.77
N HIS A 36 -17.30 -8.33 -6.05
CA HIS A 36 -17.56 -9.52 -6.86
C HIS A 36 -17.13 -9.37 -8.32
N GLU A 37 -16.03 -10.04 -8.69
CA GLU A 37 -15.44 -10.03 -10.05
C GLU A 37 -16.44 -10.42 -11.14
N ILE A 38 -17.26 -11.44 -10.91
CA ILE A 38 -18.32 -11.88 -11.83
C ILE A 38 -19.28 -10.73 -12.21
N ARG A 39 -19.54 -9.80 -11.28
CA ARG A 39 -20.41 -8.64 -11.56
C ARG A 39 -19.73 -7.62 -12.46
N HIS A 40 -18.41 -7.46 -12.36
CA HIS A 40 -17.64 -6.66 -13.32
C HIS A 40 -17.69 -7.31 -14.71
N SER A 41 -17.52 -8.63 -14.80
CA SER A 41 -17.65 -9.38 -16.07
C SER A 41 -19.04 -9.20 -16.69
N ASN A 42 -20.12 -9.10 -15.90
CA ASN A 42 -21.46 -8.76 -16.42
C ASN A 42 -21.43 -7.43 -17.19
N ILE A 43 -20.91 -6.37 -16.56
CA ILE A 43 -20.93 -5.02 -17.14
C ILE A 43 -20.00 -4.94 -18.35
N LEU A 44 -18.80 -5.51 -18.24
CA LEU A 44 -17.85 -5.55 -19.35
C LEU A 44 -18.43 -6.29 -20.54
N SER A 45 -19.08 -7.44 -20.35
CA SER A 45 -19.70 -8.19 -21.45
C SER A 45 -20.75 -7.37 -22.20
N TRP A 46 -21.51 -6.55 -21.48
CA TRP A 46 -22.52 -5.68 -22.06
C TRP A 46 -21.87 -4.56 -22.85
N LEU A 47 -20.87 -3.87 -22.30
CA LEU A 47 -20.14 -2.80 -22.97
C LEU A 47 -19.33 -3.26 -24.19
N LEU A 48 -18.75 -4.47 -24.12
CA LEU A 48 -17.92 -5.05 -25.17
C LEU A 48 -18.75 -5.60 -26.33
N ASN A 49 -20.06 -5.78 -26.20
CA ASN A 49 -20.90 -6.39 -27.20
C ASN A 49 -21.52 -5.33 -28.14
N PRO A 50 -21.08 -5.22 -29.40
CA PRO A 50 -21.55 -4.16 -30.32
C PRO A 50 -23.05 -4.18 -30.61
N LYS A 51 -23.72 -5.30 -30.32
CA LYS A 51 -25.15 -5.55 -30.59
C LYS A 51 -26.05 -5.30 -29.38
N GLU A 52 -25.48 -4.91 -28.24
CA GLU A 52 -26.23 -4.58 -27.04
C GLU A 52 -26.87 -3.19 -27.09
N ASN A 53 -27.78 -2.94 -26.14
CA ASN A 53 -28.60 -1.73 -26.10
C ASN A 53 -27.90 -0.48 -25.52
N HIS A 54 -26.58 -0.48 -25.37
CA HIS A 54 -25.81 0.70 -24.93
C HIS A 54 -25.57 1.75 -26.02
N SER A 55 -25.93 1.47 -27.29
CA SER A 55 -25.83 2.41 -28.42
C SER A 55 -24.41 2.89 -28.81
N LEU A 56 -23.36 2.32 -28.20
CA LEU A 56 -21.96 2.62 -28.53
C LEU A 56 -21.45 1.86 -29.75
N ARG A 57 -22.23 0.92 -30.31
CA ARG A 57 -21.78 0.03 -31.39
C ARG A 57 -20.46 -0.66 -30.98
N ASP A 58 -19.52 -0.85 -31.88
CA ASP A 58 -18.21 -1.47 -31.58
C ASP A 58 -17.19 -0.51 -30.94
N TYR A 59 -17.58 0.73 -30.60
CA TYR A 59 -16.65 1.75 -30.12
C TYR A 59 -15.89 1.31 -28.85
N PHE A 60 -16.62 0.82 -27.85
CA PHE A 60 -16.00 0.43 -26.58
C PHE A 60 -15.03 -0.74 -26.75
N LEU A 61 -15.45 -1.79 -27.47
CA LEU A 61 -14.59 -2.92 -27.83
C LEU A 61 -13.35 -2.46 -28.61
N ARG A 62 -13.52 -1.63 -29.63
CA ARG A 62 -12.40 -1.09 -30.41
C ARG A 62 -11.42 -0.32 -29.53
N LYS A 63 -11.91 0.51 -28.60
CA LYS A 63 -11.04 1.23 -27.66
C LYS A 63 -10.29 0.30 -26.72
N VAL A 64 -10.93 -0.76 -26.23
CA VAL A 64 -10.25 -1.79 -25.43
C VAL A 64 -9.10 -2.42 -26.22
N VAL A 65 -9.33 -2.78 -27.48
CA VAL A 65 -8.29 -3.37 -28.35
C VAL A 65 -7.18 -2.36 -28.69
N GLU A 66 -7.52 -1.09 -28.96
CA GLU A 66 -6.54 -0.01 -29.16
C GLU A 66 -5.64 0.15 -27.93
N HIS A 67 -6.20 0.06 -26.72
CA HIS A 67 -5.43 0.20 -25.49
C HIS A 67 -4.44 -0.93 -25.24
N LEU A 68 -4.58 -2.11 -25.87
CA LEU A 68 -3.57 -3.16 -25.82
C LEU A 68 -2.27 -2.71 -26.50
N ILE A 69 -2.38 -1.94 -27.59
CA ILE A 69 -1.24 -1.38 -28.35
C ILE A 69 -0.58 -0.22 -27.61
N LEU A 70 -1.35 0.54 -26.84
CA LEU A 70 -0.90 1.74 -26.10
C LEU A 70 -0.22 1.43 -24.76
N ILE A 71 -0.14 0.15 -24.36
CA ILE A 71 0.59 -0.30 -23.18
C ILE A 71 1.98 -0.72 -23.65
N ASP A 72 3.02 -0.03 -23.17
CA ASP A 72 4.39 -0.20 -23.64
C ASP A 72 4.91 -1.64 -23.38
N GLU A 73 4.50 -2.24 -22.27
CA GLU A 73 4.83 -3.61 -21.88
C GLU A 73 4.35 -4.66 -22.91
N ASN A 74 3.25 -4.37 -23.62
CA ASN A 74 2.72 -5.26 -24.65
C ASN A 74 3.50 -5.19 -25.97
N SER A 75 4.39 -4.21 -26.17
CA SER A 75 5.16 -4.06 -27.42
C SER A 75 6.06 -5.26 -27.75
N SER A 76 6.40 -6.07 -26.75
CA SER A 76 7.16 -7.31 -26.90
C SER A 76 6.30 -8.55 -27.12
N ASN A 77 4.96 -8.44 -27.04
CA ASN A 77 4.05 -9.57 -27.17
C ASN A 77 4.12 -10.15 -28.60
N PRO A 78 4.25 -11.48 -28.77
CA PRO A 78 4.37 -12.11 -30.09
C PRO A 78 3.21 -11.83 -31.06
N GLN A 79 2.05 -11.43 -30.55
CA GLN A 79 0.84 -11.18 -31.33
C GLN A 79 0.56 -9.69 -31.54
N TYR A 80 1.48 -8.78 -31.15
CA TYR A 80 1.26 -7.33 -31.19
C TYR A 80 0.85 -6.81 -32.58
N GLU A 81 1.52 -7.27 -33.64
CA GLU A 81 1.18 -6.91 -35.02
C GLU A 81 -0.22 -7.37 -35.42
N LYS A 82 -0.66 -8.55 -34.96
CA LYS A 82 -1.99 -9.08 -35.26
C LYS A 82 -3.09 -8.23 -34.64
N VAL A 83 -2.88 -7.69 -33.44
CA VAL A 83 -3.83 -6.74 -32.81
C VAL A 83 -3.99 -5.49 -33.69
N SER A 84 -2.88 -4.97 -34.21
CA SER A 84 -2.89 -3.82 -35.13
C SER A 84 -3.62 -4.13 -36.43
N GLU A 85 -3.45 -5.33 -36.98
CA GLU A 85 -4.19 -5.79 -38.17
C GLU A 85 -5.70 -5.83 -37.94
N VAL A 86 -6.14 -6.37 -36.79
CA VAL A 86 -7.56 -6.47 -36.43
C VAL A 86 -8.22 -5.10 -36.33
N LEU A 87 -7.51 -4.09 -35.82
CA LEU A 87 -8.02 -2.73 -35.68
C LEU A 87 -8.32 -2.04 -37.04
N ASN A 88 -7.79 -2.54 -38.15
CA ASN A 88 -8.12 -2.02 -39.49
C ASN A 88 -9.53 -2.38 -39.96
N TYR A 89 -10.21 -3.29 -39.26
CA TYR A 89 -11.54 -3.77 -39.64
C TYR A 89 -12.63 -3.37 -38.63
N SER A 90 -13.89 -3.54 -39.04
CA SER A 90 -15.05 -3.36 -38.17
C SER A 90 -15.17 -4.51 -37.17
N LEU A 91 -15.44 -4.20 -35.89
CA LEU A 91 -15.68 -5.21 -34.86
C LEU A 91 -17.18 -5.41 -34.60
N MET A 92 -18.06 -4.82 -35.42
CA MET A 92 -19.53 -4.86 -35.26
C MET A 92 -20.13 -6.26 -35.21
N ASP A 93 -19.54 -7.23 -35.92
CA ASP A 93 -20.06 -8.59 -36.00
C ASP A 93 -19.56 -9.52 -34.89
N SER A 94 -18.86 -8.96 -33.89
CA SER A 94 -18.40 -9.69 -32.71
C SER A 94 -19.56 -10.17 -31.83
N HIS A 95 -19.42 -11.36 -31.24
CA HIS A 95 -20.33 -11.94 -30.25
C HIS A 95 -19.58 -12.15 -28.94
N VAL A 96 -20.21 -11.76 -27.82
CA VAL A 96 -19.59 -11.85 -26.49
C VAL A 96 -20.25 -12.96 -25.69
N TYR A 97 -19.43 -13.85 -25.16
CA TYR A 97 -19.78 -14.96 -24.28
C TYR A 97 -19.09 -14.77 -22.94
N ARG A 98 -19.61 -15.47 -21.93
CA ARG A 98 -19.15 -15.37 -20.55
C ARG A 98 -19.14 -16.72 -19.89
N GLU A 99 -18.30 -16.87 -18.87
CA GLU A 99 -18.21 -18.10 -18.09
C GLU A 99 -18.12 -19.31 -19.04
N VAL A 100 -17.24 -19.23 -20.04
CA VAL A 100 -17.12 -20.27 -21.06
C VAL A 100 -16.41 -21.46 -20.43
N LYS A 101 -17.13 -22.55 -20.27
CA LYS A 101 -16.64 -23.76 -19.62
C LYS A 101 -15.62 -24.48 -20.50
N THR A 102 -14.43 -24.74 -19.96
CA THR A 102 -13.38 -25.51 -20.63
C THR A 102 -13.54 -27.03 -20.37
N ASN A 103 -12.77 -27.83 -21.11
CA ASN A 103 -12.66 -29.28 -20.90
C ASN A 103 -12.13 -29.66 -19.50
N MET A 104 -11.40 -28.76 -18.82
CA MET A 104 -10.86 -28.93 -17.48
C MET A 104 -11.82 -28.45 -16.36
N ASN A 105 -13.09 -28.21 -16.69
CA ASN A 105 -14.11 -27.73 -15.75
C ASN A 105 -13.77 -26.37 -15.09
N ARG A 106 -12.97 -25.56 -15.78
CA ARG A 106 -12.71 -24.16 -15.46
C ARG A 106 -13.58 -23.25 -16.35
N PHE A 107 -13.67 -21.97 -16.04
CA PHE A 107 -14.55 -21.02 -16.72
C PHE A 107 -13.74 -19.79 -17.14
N ILE A 108 -13.71 -19.51 -18.44
CA ILE A 108 -13.13 -18.28 -18.99
C ILE A 108 -14.13 -17.15 -18.76
N ASP A 109 -13.70 -16.05 -18.12
CA ASP A 109 -14.58 -14.96 -17.71
C ASP A 109 -15.33 -14.34 -18.91
N LEU A 110 -14.60 -13.96 -19.96
CA LEU A 110 -15.17 -13.39 -21.19
C LEU A 110 -14.49 -13.97 -22.44
N LEU A 111 -15.30 -14.24 -23.47
CA LEU A 111 -14.83 -14.66 -24.79
C LEU A 111 -15.55 -13.86 -25.88
N ILE A 112 -14.81 -13.21 -26.76
CA ILE A 112 -15.36 -12.40 -27.85
C ILE A 112 -14.97 -13.05 -29.17
N VAL A 113 -15.95 -13.46 -29.97
CA VAL A 113 -15.73 -14.16 -31.25
C VAL A 113 -16.20 -13.29 -32.40
N ASN A 114 -15.31 -13.01 -33.34
CA ASN A 114 -15.63 -12.40 -34.62
C ASN A 114 -15.37 -13.42 -35.75
N GLU A 115 -16.45 -14.01 -36.27
CA GLU A 115 -16.36 -15.08 -37.28
C GLU A 115 -15.87 -14.56 -38.63
N GLN A 116 -16.22 -13.33 -39.00
CA GLN A 116 -15.82 -12.74 -40.29
C GLN A 116 -14.33 -12.46 -40.33
N LEU A 117 -13.78 -11.92 -39.25
CA LEU A 117 -12.34 -11.65 -39.11
C LEU A 117 -11.54 -12.87 -38.66
N LYS A 118 -12.21 -13.99 -38.38
CA LYS A 118 -11.59 -15.19 -37.79
C LYS A 118 -10.71 -14.81 -36.60
N THR A 119 -11.25 -14.03 -35.67
CA THR A 119 -10.53 -13.55 -34.49
C THR A 119 -11.31 -13.85 -33.21
N VAL A 120 -10.59 -14.29 -32.17
CA VAL A 120 -11.12 -14.54 -30.83
C VAL A 120 -10.32 -13.74 -29.82
N PHE A 121 -11.01 -13.00 -28.95
CA PHE A 121 -10.41 -12.41 -27.76
C PHE A 121 -10.86 -13.22 -26.54
N LEU A 122 -9.93 -13.78 -25.77
CA LEU A 122 -10.24 -14.32 -24.44
C LEU A 122 -9.75 -13.35 -23.39
N ILE A 123 -10.59 -13.03 -22.41
CA ILE A 123 -10.25 -12.12 -21.32
C ILE A 123 -10.42 -12.88 -20.01
N GLU A 124 -9.33 -12.99 -19.26
CA GLU A 124 -9.38 -13.34 -17.84
C GLU A 124 -9.40 -12.04 -17.03
N ASN A 125 -10.38 -11.92 -16.13
CA ASN A 125 -10.68 -10.70 -15.41
C ASN A 125 -10.41 -10.86 -13.91
N LYS A 126 -9.41 -10.15 -13.40
CA LYS A 126 -9.02 -10.16 -11.99
C LYS A 126 -9.10 -8.76 -11.37
N LEU A 127 -9.80 -8.63 -10.24
CA LEU A 127 -9.76 -7.41 -9.42
C LEU A 127 -9.05 -7.60 -8.08
N TYR A 128 -9.19 -8.76 -7.44
CA TYR A 128 -8.75 -8.97 -6.06
C TYR A 128 -7.76 -10.10 -5.88
N SER A 129 -7.80 -11.09 -6.76
CA SER A 129 -6.92 -12.25 -6.70
C SER A 129 -6.05 -12.32 -7.94
N THR A 130 -4.86 -12.88 -7.78
CA THR A 130 -4.05 -13.32 -8.90
C THR A 130 -4.70 -14.53 -9.59
N GLU A 131 -4.24 -14.84 -10.79
CA GLU A 131 -4.58 -16.09 -11.46
C GLU A 131 -4.20 -17.33 -10.64
N SER A 132 -4.97 -18.41 -10.83
CA SER A 132 -4.65 -19.71 -10.26
C SER A 132 -3.56 -20.42 -11.07
N GLU A 133 -2.90 -21.41 -10.46
CA GLU A 133 -1.83 -22.16 -11.12
C GLU A 133 -2.28 -22.78 -12.46
N ASN A 134 -1.47 -22.54 -13.51
CA ASN A 134 -1.69 -22.95 -14.91
C ASN A 134 -3.03 -22.48 -15.53
N GLN A 135 -3.70 -21.49 -14.94
CA GLN A 135 -5.02 -21.04 -15.39
C GLN A 135 -4.98 -20.44 -16.80
N LEU A 136 -4.00 -19.58 -17.07
CA LEU A 136 -3.88 -18.92 -18.37
C LEU A 136 -3.50 -19.90 -19.48
N ASP A 137 -2.61 -20.84 -19.19
CA ASP A 137 -2.19 -21.89 -20.14
C ASP A 137 -3.38 -22.77 -20.55
N ASP A 138 -4.14 -23.28 -19.58
CA ASP A 138 -5.31 -24.12 -19.83
C ASP A 138 -6.36 -23.42 -20.72
N TYR A 139 -6.58 -22.13 -20.49
CA TYR A 139 -7.54 -21.33 -21.24
C TYR A 139 -7.07 -21.08 -22.67
N LEU A 140 -5.81 -20.72 -22.84
CA LEU A 140 -5.24 -20.48 -24.15
C LEU A 140 -5.22 -21.76 -24.98
N ASP A 141 -4.79 -22.88 -24.40
CA ASP A 141 -4.79 -24.18 -25.05
C ASP A 141 -6.21 -24.57 -25.48
N TYR A 142 -7.19 -24.46 -24.58
CA TYR A 142 -8.58 -24.79 -24.90
C TYR A 142 -9.12 -23.96 -26.08
N ILE A 143 -8.85 -22.65 -26.10
CA ILE A 143 -9.34 -21.77 -27.17
C ILE A 143 -8.59 -22.02 -28.48
N GLN A 144 -7.28 -22.23 -28.46
CA GLN A 144 -6.50 -22.55 -29.66
C GLN A 144 -6.98 -23.85 -30.32
N HIS A 145 -7.28 -24.89 -29.54
CA HIS A 145 -7.86 -26.14 -30.07
C HIS A 145 -9.31 -25.96 -30.55
N SER A 146 -10.09 -25.11 -29.88
CA SER A 146 -11.50 -24.87 -30.27
C SER A 146 -11.63 -24.00 -31.51
N PHE A 147 -10.61 -23.20 -31.83
CA PHE A 147 -10.60 -22.23 -32.92
C PHE A 147 -9.28 -22.27 -33.72
N GLU A 148 -8.91 -23.45 -34.24
CA GLU A 148 -7.61 -23.70 -34.91
C GLU A 148 -7.28 -22.74 -36.07
N GLU A 149 -8.28 -22.21 -36.77
CA GLU A 149 -8.12 -21.27 -37.90
C GLU A 149 -8.25 -19.79 -37.51
N TYR A 150 -8.41 -19.47 -36.22
CA TYR A 150 -8.63 -18.10 -35.76
C TYR A 150 -7.35 -17.50 -35.18
N THR A 151 -7.24 -16.17 -35.30
CA THR A 151 -6.29 -15.40 -34.50
C THR A 151 -6.82 -15.29 -33.08
N VAL A 152 -6.09 -15.85 -32.12
CA VAL A 152 -6.46 -15.86 -30.70
C VAL A 152 -5.66 -14.80 -29.95
N ILE A 153 -6.33 -13.76 -29.46
CA ILE A 153 -5.74 -12.63 -28.71
C ILE A 153 -6.13 -12.79 -27.23
N PRO A 154 -5.27 -13.43 -26.41
CA PRO A 154 -5.51 -13.55 -24.98
C PRO A 154 -5.20 -12.24 -24.25
N ILE A 155 -6.05 -11.86 -23.30
CA ILE A 155 -5.97 -10.60 -22.54
C ILE A 155 -6.09 -10.94 -21.06
N TYR A 156 -5.18 -10.39 -20.26
CA TYR A 156 -5.23 -10.45 -18.80
C TYR A 156 -5.59 -9.07 -18.28
N LEU A 157 -6.83 -8.93 -17.81
CA LEU A 157 -7.38 -7.68 -17.29
C LEU A 157 -7.23 -7.66 -15.76
N THR A 158 -6.37 -6.78 -15.25
CA THR A 158 -6.11 -6.63 -13.82
C THR A 158 -6.33 -5.22 -13.32
N LEU A 159 -6.38 -5.01 -11.99
CA LEU A 159 -6.49 -3.68 -11.41
C LEU A 159 -5.25 -2.82 -11.71
N ASP A 160 -4.06 -3.38 -11.46
CA ASP A 160 -2.78 -2.67 -11.41
C ASP A 160 -1.80 -3.01 -12.56
N GLY A 161 -2.22 -3.83 -13.54
CA GLY A 161 -1.36 -4.25 -14.65
C GLY A 161 -0.35 -5.33 -14.28
N GLU A 162 -0.75 -6.27 -13.41
CA GLU A 162 0.07 -7.44 -13.07
C GLU A 162 0.45 -8.23 -14.32
N GLU A 163 1.70 -8.71 -14.36
CA GLU A 163 2.21 -9.51 -15.47
C GLU A 163 1.59 -10.92 -15.43
N PRO A 164 1.05 -11.42 -16.57
CA PRO A 164 0.52 -12.78 -16.64
C PRO A 164 1.65 -13.82 -16.59
N SER A 165 1.39 -14.98 -15.99
CA SER A 165 2.33 -16.13 -16.02
C SER A 165 2.63 -16.62 -17.44
N ASN A 166 1.68 -16.46 -18.36
CA ASN A 166 1.86 -16.78 -19.78
C ASN A 166 2.10 -15.51 -20.61
N SER A 167 3.31 -15.37 -21.14
CA SER A 167 3.77 -14.24 -21.98
C SER A 167 2.98 -14.00 -23.28
N GLN A 168 2.11 -14.92 -23.70
CA GLN A 168 1.24 -14.73 -24.87
C GLN A 168 0.07 -13.79 -24.55
N TYR A 169 -0.30 -13.64 -23.28
CA TYR A 169 -1.37 -12.73 -22.84
C TYR A 169 -0.95 -11.26 -22.96
N PHE A 170 -1.86 -10.44 -23.46
CA PHE A 170 -1.74 -8.99 -23.39
C PHE A 170 -2.15 -8.49 -22.00
N ILE A 171 -1.39 -7.55 -21.46
CA ILE A 171 -1.75 -6.84 -20.23
C ILE A 171 -2.81 -5.78 -20.57
N LEU A 172 -3.89 -5.73 -19.78
CA LEU A 172 -4.87 -4.66 -19.79
C LEU A 172 -5.19 -4.26 -18.35
N THR A 173 -5.47 -2.98 -18.10
CA THR A 173 -5.75 -2.48 -16.75
C THR A 173 -7.15 -1.88 -16.64
N TYR A 174 -7.75 -1.99 -15.45
CA TYR A 174 -8.99 -1.27 -15.14
C TYR A 174 -8.84 0.25 -15.19
N GLU A 175 -7.63 0.79 -15.03
CA GLU A 175 -7.34 2.21 -15.28
C GLU A 175 -7.60 2.59 -16.75
N ARG A 176 -7.21 1.72 -17.70
CA ARG A 176 -7.56 1.94 -19.12
C ARG A 176 -9.06 1.82 -19.35
N ILE A 177 -9.73 0.87 -18.70
CA ILE A 177 -11.20 0.74 -18.78
C ILE A 177 -11.89 2.02 -18.29
N GLU A 178 -11.49 2.56 -17.13
CA GLU A 178 -11.99 3.84 -16.61
C GLU A 178 -11.75 4.99 -17.58
N SER A 179 -10.54 5.10 -18.15
CA SER A 179 -10.24 6.12 -19.15
C SER A 179 -11.16 6.03 -20.39
N ILE A 180 -11.52 4.81 -20.83
CA ILE A 180 -12.44 4.60 -21.94
C ILE A 180 -13.86 5.03 -21.54
N LEU A 181 -14.33 4.64 -20.34
CA LEU A 181 -15.64 5.02 -19.81
C LEU A 181 -15.79 6.54 -19.70
N ASN A 182 -14.78 7.22 -19.16
CA ASN A 182 -14.74 8.68 -19.05
C ASN A 182 -14.83 9.34 -20.43
N THR A 183 -14.08 8.82 -21.41
CA THR A 183 -14.17 9.27 -22.81
C THR A 183 -15.57 9.07 -23.39
N VAL A 184 -16.22 7.93 -23.11
CA VAL A 184 -17.60 7.64 -23.52
C VAL A 184 -18.57 8.66 -22.93
N LEU A 185 -18.52 8.89 -21.62
CA LEU A 185 -19.39 9.84 -20.91
C LEU A 185 -19.21 11.27 -21.44
N MET A 186 -17.98 11.65 -21.77
CA MET A 186 -17.68 12.98 -22.32
C MET A 186 -18.16 13.15 -23.77
N LEU A 187 -17.91 12.17 -24.66
CA LEU A 187 -18.17 12.31 -26.10
C LEU A 187 -19.59 11.93 -26.52
N TYR A 188 -20.23 11.00 -25.80
CA TYR A 188 -21.51 10.42 -26.19
C TYR A 188 -22.68 10.86 -25.32
N LYS A 189 -22.50 11.87 -24.45
CA LYS A 189 -23.54 12.36 -23.53
C LYS A 189 -24.91 12.58 -24.20
N ASP A 190 -24.92 13.25 -25.35
CA ASP A 190 -26.17 13.59 -26.06
C ASP A 190 -26.70 12.44 -26.94
N GLN A 191 -25.92 11.37 -27.12
CA GLN A 191 -26.29 10.20 -27.95
C GLN A 191 -26.76 9.02 -27.11
N LEU A 192 -26.30 8.92 -25.86
CA LEU A 192 -26.71 7.88 -24.94
C LEU A 192 -28.09 8.18 -24.36
N ASN A 193 -28.88 7.13 -24.15
CA ASN A 193 -30.08 7.23 -23.33
C ASN A 193 -29.69 7.60 -21.89
N ASP A 194 -30.46 8.46 -21.22
CA ASP A 194 -30.18 8.91 -19.85
C ASP A 194 -29.92 7.74 -18.87
N ASN A 195 -30.67 6.63 -18.99
CA ASN A 195 -30.48 5.46 -18.13
C ASN A 195 -29.16 4.73 -18.43
N VAL A 196 -28.77 4.64 -19.70
CA VAL A 196 -27.50 4.04 -20.13
C VAL A 196 -26.34 4.92 -19.69
N HIS A 197 -26.43 6.23 -19.93
CA HIS A 197 -25.46 7.21 -19.46
C HIS A 197 -25.30 7.12 -17.94
N LYS A 198 -26.41 7.12 -17.20
CA LYS A 198 -26.37 7.03 -15.74
C LYS A 198 -25.77 5.73 -15.23
N PHE A 199 -26.07 4.61 -15.89
CA PHE A 199 -25.50 3.31 -15.53
C PHE A 199 -23.98 3.26 -15.77
N ILE A 200 -23.51 3.83 -16.89
CA ILE A 200 -22.08 3.95 -17.19
C ILE A 200 -21.39 4.90 -16.19
N GLU A 201 -22.01 6.02 -15.84
CA GLU A 201 -21.53 6.96 -14.82
C GLU A 201 -21.43 6.29 -13.44
N ASP A 202 -22.43 5.49 -13.04
CA ASP A 202 -22.39 4.74 -11.79
C ASP A 202 -21.24 3.72 -11.78
N TYR A 203 -20.93 3.08 -12.91
CA TYR A 203 -19.82 2.15 -13.03
C TYR A 203 -18.46 2.85 -13.01
N ASP A 204 -18.33 3.94 -13.76
CA ASP A 204 -17.17 4.83 -13.77
C ASP A 204 -16.85 5.34 -12.36
N GLN A 205 -17.87 5.75 -11.59
CA GLN A 205 -17.68 6.16 -10.20
C GLN A 205 -17.14 5.01 -9.32
N VAL A 206 -17.66 3.79 -9.47
CA VAL A 206 -17.17 2.62 -8.71
C VAL A 206 -15.70 2.34 -9.02
N LEU A 207 -15.28 2.46 -10.29
CA LEU A 207 -13.87 2.29 -10.68
C LEU A 207 -13.00 3.46 -10.19
N LYS A 208 -13.45 4.71 -10.33
CA LYS A 208 -12.73 5.89 -9.84
C LYS A 208 -12.44 5.83 -8.36
N GLU A 209 -13.38 5.35 -7.54
CA GLU A 209 -13.16 5.19 -6.10
C GLU A 209 -12.08 4.16 -5.76
N ARG A 210 -11.74 3.25 -6.68
CA ARG A 210 -10.61 2.31 -6.53
C ARG A 210 -9.26 2.97 -6.81
N PHE A 211 -9.17 3.83 -7.83
CA PHE A 211 -7.92 4.47 -8.25
C PHE A 211 -7.64 5.79 -7.54
N TYR A 212 -8.69 6.57 -7.30
CA TYR A 212 -8.64 7.94 -6.81
C TYR A 212 -9.56 8.08 -5.60
N PRO A 213 -9.10 7.69 -4.39
CA PRO A 213 -9.81 8.02 -3.17
C PRO A 213 -10.08 9.52 -3.13
N ASN A 214 -11.34 9.92 -2.96
CA ASN A 214 -11.72 11.34 -3.04
C ASN A 214 -11.02 12.12 -1.91
N GLN A 215 -9.99 12.88 -2.29
CA GLN A 215 -9.11 13.59 -1.35
C GLN A 215 -9.89 14.55 -0.45
N ASN A 216 -10.94 15.19 -0.99
CA ASN A 216 -11.79 16.08 -0.20
C ASN A 216 -12.57 15.29 0.87
N GLN A 217 -13.19 14.17 0.50
CA GLN A 217 -13.90 13.32 1.47
C GLN A 217 -12.97 12.77 2.57
N ILE A 218 -11.72 12.43 2.22
CA ILE A 218 -10.71 11.99 3.20
C ILE A 218 -10.35 13.14 4.15
N LEU A 219 -10.12 14.35 3.63
CA LEU A 219 -9.85 15.53 4.46
C LEU A 219 -11.04 15.83 5.39
N GLN A 220 -12.27 15.78 4.88
CA GLN A 220 -13.49 15.91 5.69
C GLN A 220 -13.56 14.85 6.79
N ALA A 221 -13.26 13.59 6.46
CA ALA A 221 -13.22 12.49 7.43
C ALA A 221 -12.17 12.73 8.53
N ILE A 222 -10.99 13.25 8.18
CA ILE A 222 -9.93 13.61 9.13
C ILE A 222 -10.39 14.74 10.05
N ASP A 223 -10.96 15.81 9.49
CA ASP A 223 -11.44 16.96 10.26
C ASP A 223 -12.54 16.57 11.25
N ILE A 224 -13.51 15.75 10.81
CA ILE A 224 -14.57 15.25 11.68
C ILE A 224 -13.98 14.34 12.76
N TYR A 225 -13.09 13.41 12.40
CA TYR A 225 -12.48 12.51 13.38
C TYR A 225 -11.67 13.28 14.42
N ARG A 226 -10.95 14.35 14.02
CA ARG A 226 -10.22 15.25 14.92
C ARG A 226 -11.15 15.90 15.96
N ASN A 227 -12.26 16.45 15.50
CA ASN A 227 -13.18 17.23 16.33
C ASN A 227 -14.07 16.34 17.20
N HIS A 228 -14.35 15.11 16.77
CA HIS A 228 -15.34 14.21 17.37
C HIS A 228 -14.77 12.82 17.72
N LYS A 229 -13.44 12.71 17.94
CA LYS A 229 -12.73 11.43 18.09
C LYS A 229 -13.40 10.46 19.06
N GLN A 230 -13.65 10.91 20.29
CA GLN A 230 -14.22 10.07 21.35
C GLN A 230 -15.59 9.52 20.95
N THR A 231 -16.42 10.35 20.33
CA THR A 231 -17.75 9.99 19.83
C THR A 231 -17.66 8.98 18.69
N ILE A 232 -16.79 9.22 17.71
CA ILE A 232 -16.61 8.33 16.54
C ILE A 232 -16.04 6.97 16.95
N ASP A 233 -15.07 6.92 17.86
CA ASP A 233 -14.46 5.67 18.33
C ASP A 233 -15.53 4.76 18.99
N VAL A 234 -16.36 5.32 19.89
CA VAL A 234 -17.45 4.59 20.55
C VAL A 234 -18.50 4.12 19.53
N LEU A 235 -18.94 5.02 18.64
CA LEU A 235 -19.92 4.70 17.61
C LEU A 235 -19.42 3.58 16.67
N PHE A 236 -18.14 3.58 16.31
CA PHE A 236 -17.56 2.55 15.45
C PHE A 236 -17.53 1.18 16.13
N GLU A 237 -17.15 1.09 17.40
CA GLU A 237 -17.18 -0.16 18.17
C GLU A 237 -18.60 -0.76 18.23
N GLU A 238 -19.61 0.10 18.44
CA GLU A 238 -21.01 -0.29 18.49
C GLU A 238 -21.55 -0.74 17.12
N THR A 239 -21.19 -0.05 16.03
CA THR A 239 -21.58 -0.47 14.66
C THR A 239 -21.02 -1.85 14.28
N SER A 240 -19.87 -2.22 14.84
CA SER A 240 -19.20 -3.51 14.62
C SER A 240 -19.86 -4.66 15.40
N THR A 241 -20.44 -4.35 16.56
CA THR A 241 -21.05 -5.33 17.48
C THR A 241 -22.50 -5.67 17.10
N SER A 242 -23.22 -4.72 16.50
CA SER A 242 -24.66 -4.82 16.18
C SER A 242 -25.06 -5.95 15.21
N TYR A 243 -24.11 -6.71 14.63
CA TYR A 243 -24.38 -7.76 13.64
C TYR A 243 -24.50 -9.19 14.21
N LYS A 244 -24.22 -9.40 15.49
CA LYS A 244 -24.17 -10.77 16.06
C LYS A 244 -25.40 -11.20 16.85
N GLU A 245 -26.34 -10.30 17.13
CA GLU A 245 -27.54 -10.61 17.93
C GLU A 245 -28.79 -9.93 17.35
N LEU A 246 -29.91 -10.66 17.27
CA LEU A 246 -31.24 -10.12 16.96
C LEU A 246 -31.74 -9.29 18.15
N LYS A 247 -31.31 -8.03 18.23
CA LYS A 247 -31.78 -7.07 19.24
C LYS A 247 -32.61 -5.97 18.57
N PHE A 248 -33.85 -5.83 19.03
CA PHE A 248 -34.73 -4.72 18.66
C PHE A 248 -34.51 -3.59 19.67
N GLU A 249 -33.42 -2.84 19.49
CA GLU A 249 -33.17 -1.63 20.27
C GLU A 249 -33.96 -0.46 19.69
N SER A 250 -34.39 0.47 20.54
CA SER A 250 -35.17 1.66 20.14
C SER A 250 -34.63 2.89 20.85
N GLY A 251 -34.75 4.06 20.21
CA GLY A 251 -34.28 5.34 20.74
C GLY A 251 -33.30 6.05 19.79
N TYR A 252 -33.10 7.35 20.04
CA TYR A 252 -32.35 8.23 19.13
C TYR A 252 -30.91 7.74 18.85
N HIS A 253 -30.22 7.20 19.86
CA HIS A 253 -28.87 6.66 19.71
C HIS A 253 -28.81 5.50 18.68
N PHE A 254 -29.75 4.55 18.77
CA PHE A 254 -29.85 3.43 17.83
C PHE A 254 -30.20 3.91 16.42
N GLU A 255 -31.14 4.87 16.31
CA GLU A 255 -31.51 5.49 15.03
C GLU A 255 -30.33 6.23 14.39
N PHE A 256 -29.54 6.95 15.20
CA PHE A 256 -28.34 7.66 14.77
C PHE A 256 -27.31 6.69 14.19
N ILE A 257 -26.97 5.63 14.92
CA ILE A 257 -26.03 4.59 14.47
C ILE A 257 -26.50 3.97 13.16
N THR A 258 -27.78 3.58 13.10
CA THR A 258 -28.34 2.93 11.91
C THR A 258 -28.28 3.87 10.70
N LYS A 259 -28.63 5.14 10.88
CA LYS A 259 -28.64 6.16 9.83
C LYS A 259 -27.24 6.49 9.32
N TYR A 260 -26.28 6.69 10.21
CA TYR A 260 -24.95 7.21 9.88
C TYR A 260 -23.86 6.13 9.81
N LYS A 261 -24.22 4.85 9.89
CA LYS A 261 -23.30 3.72 9.96
C LYS A 261 -22.16 3.79 8.93
N ASN A 262 -22.49 3.93 7.65
CA ASN A 262 -21.47 3.91 6.58
C ASN A 262 -20.52 5.10 6.72
N THR A 263 -21.04 6.26 7.11
CA THR A 263 -20.27 7.49 7.33
C THR A 263 -19.37 7.35 8.55
N ILE A 264 -19.86 6.81 9.66
CA ILE A 264 -19.04 6.51 10.86
C ILE A 264 -17.90 5.56 10.49
N ASN A 265 -18.19 4.47 9.78
CA ASN A 265 -17.17 3.52 9.31
C ASN A 265 -16.15 4.18 8.38
N TYR A 266 -16.61 5.03 7.47
CA TYR A 266 -15.74 5.78 6.56
C TYR A 266 -14.83 6.76 7.34
N ILE A 267 -15.40 7.53 8.27
CA ILE A 267 -14.66 8.47 9.11
C ILE A 267 -13.64 7.74 9.97
N PHE A 268 -14.00 6.65 10.61
CA PHE A 268 -13.07 5.88 11.42
C PHE A 268 -11.92 5.31 10.56
N LYS A 269 -12.25 4.73 9.40
CA LYS A 269 -11.26 4.16 8.47
C LYS A 269 -10.30 5.20 7.89
N HIS A 270 -10.79 6.38 7.50
CA HIS A 270 -10.00 7.37 6.76
C HIS A 270 -9.53 8.55 7.62
N GLY A 271 -10.22 8.84 8.72
CA GLY A 271 -9.97 9.95 9.64
C GLY A 271 -8.89 9.67 10.67
N GLN A 272 -8.56 8.39 10.91
CA GLN A 272 -7.35 7.95 11.63
C GLN A 272 -6.06 8.17 10.81
N ASN A 273 -5.96 9.25 10.02
CA ASN A 273 -4.80 9.48 9.16
C ASN A 273 -3.56 9.90 9.98
N ILE A 274 -3.01 8.89 10.64
CA ILE A 274 -1.82 8.90 11.47
C ILE A 274 -0.62 9.50 10.76
N LEU A 275 -0.50 9.32 9.43
CA LEU A 275 0.58 9.88 8.64
C LEU A 275 0.53 11.42 8.62
N ALA A 276 -0.64 12.02 8.38
CA ALA A 276 -0.80 13.47 8.41
C ALA A 276 -0.57 14.04 9.81
N TYR A 277 -1.11 13.41 10.86
CA TYR A 277 -0.90 13.84 12.24
C TYR A 277 0.56 13.72 12.70
N SER A 278 1.20 12.60 12.39
CA SER A 278 2.62 12.43 12.65
C SER A 278 3.46 13.45 11.89
N PHE A 279 3.06 13.82 10.68
CA PHE A 279 3.73 14.87 9.94
C PHE A 279 3.60 16.25 10.61
N GLU A 280 2.42 16.65 11.06
CA GLU A 280 2.26 17.92 11.81
C GLU A 280 3.09 17.93 13.09
N ASN A 281 3.13 16.82 13.82
CA ASN A 281 3.96 16.69 15.01
C ASN A 281 5.45 16.77 14.69
N PHE A 282 5.89 16.13 13.60
CA PHE A 282 7.25 16.27 13.09
C PHE A 282 7.57 17.73 12.73
N ILE A 283 6.65 18.43 12.05
CA ILE A 283 6.83 19.84 11.68
C ILE A 283 7.00 20.72 12.93
N ASN A 284 6.14 20.53 13.93
CA ASN A 284 6.21 21.26 15.18
C ASN A 284 7.54 20.97 15.92
N GLN A 285 7.93 19.70 16.04
CA GLN A 285 9.19 19.32 16.71
C GLN A 285 10.45 19.83 15.98
N GLN A 286 10.45 19.83 14.65
CA GLN A 286 11.62 20.16 13.84
C GLN A 286 11.75 21.65 13.55
N PHE A 287 10.63 22.35 13.34
CA PHE A 287 10.60 23.73 12.84
C PHE A 287 9.78 24.68 13.71
N ASN A 288 9.09 24.20 14.75
CA ASN A 288 8.19 25.01 15.57
C ASN A 288 7.16 25.78 14.71
N ASP A 289 6.64 25.11 13.67
CA ASP A 289 5.70 25.60 12.66
C ASP A 289 6.21 26.78 11.77
N GLU A 290 7.50 27.11 11.82
CA GLU A 290 8.12 28.16 11.01
C GLU A 290 8.58 27.65 9.61
N VAL A 291 7.82 26.73 9.02
CA VAL A 291 8.13 26.15 7.70
C VAL A 291 6.88 26.13 6.82
N LEU A 292 7.06 26.24 5.50
CA LEU A 292 5.96 26.07 4.56
C LEU A 292 5.67 24.58 4.38
N TYR A 293 4.51 24.11 4.88
CA TYR A 293 4.12 22.70 4.84
C TYR A 293 2.63 22.49 4.51
N LYS A 294 2.26 21.26 4.16
CA LYS A 294 0.88 20.77 4.11
C LYS A 294 0.83 19.32 4.56
N ALA A 295 0.07 19.06 5.62
CA ALA A 295 -0.16 17.73 6.17
C ALA A 295 -1.17 16.94 5.32
N HIS A 296 -0.79 16.62 4.08
CA HIS A 296 -1.62 15.84 3.18
C HIS A 296 -1.81 14.41 3.71
N PRO A 297 -3.01 13.81 3.61
CA PRO A 297 -3.33 12.47 4.12
C PRO A 297 -2.43 11.33 3.61
N THR A 298 -1.95 11.43 2.38
CA THR A 298 -1.16 10.36 1.75
C THR A 298 0.23 10.79 1.32
N LEU A 299 0.45 12.10 1.20
CA LEU A 299 1.63 12.68 0.60
C LEU A 299 2.05 13.95 1.35
N PRO A 300 2.15 13.95 2.69
CA PRO A 300 2.42 15.19 3.42
C PRO A 300 3.78 15.77 3.00
N TYR A 301 3.84 17.09 2.88
CA TYR A 301 4.94 17.75 2.18
C TYR A 301 5.32 19.10 2.78
N LEU A 302 6.57 19.49 2.57
CA LEU A 302 7.15 20.75 3.01
C LEU A 302 8.13 21.32 1.99
N LEU A 303 8.39 22.61 2.09
CA LEU A 303 9.53 23.27 1.47
C LEU A 303 10.56 23.57 2.56
N PRO A 304 11.77 22.98 2.50
CA PRO A 304 12.85 23.31 3.43
C PRO A 304 13.10 24.83 3.46
N PRO A 305 13.21 25.46 4.65
CA PRO A 305 13.34 26.92 4.76
C PRO A 305 14.50 27.49 3.93
N GLU A 306 15.63 26.79 3.89
CA GLU A 306 16.82 27.16 3.12
C GLU A 306 16.62 27.17 1.60
N TRP A 307 15.51 26.62 1.09
CA TRP A 307 15.20 26.57 -0.34
C TRP A 307 14.28 27.69 -0.80
N GLU A 308 13.93 28.66 0.05
CA GLU A 308 12.99 29.75 -0.27
C GLU A 308 13.34 30.52 -1.56
N ALA A 309 14.64 30.64 -1.87
CA ALA A 309 15.16 31.28 -3.07
C ALA A 309 14.65 30.68 -4.40
N ILE A 310 14.11 29.46 -4.38
CA ILE A 310 13.42 28.86 -5.54
C ILE A 310 12.29 29.74 -6.08
N SER A 311 11.69 30.57 -5.22
CA SER A 311 10.63 31.52 -5.57
C SER A 311 11.04 32.53 -6.64
N ASN A 312 12.35 32.71 -6.88
CA ASN A 312 12.89 33.59 -7.92
C ASN A 312 12.82 32.98 -9.33
N ILE A 313 12.51 31.68 -9.44
CA ILE A 313 12.44 30.96 -10.71
C ILE A 313 10.98 30.88 -11.18
N HIS A 314 10.77 31.13 -12.47
CA HIS A 314 9.44 31.03 -13.06
C HIS A 314 8.94 29.57 -13.12
N ILE A 315 7.66 29.38 -12.80
CA ILE A 315 7.00 28.08 -12.68
C ILE A 315 5.96 27.95 -13.78
N LYS A 316 5.93 26.79 -14.45
CA LYS A 316 5.02 26.52 -15.56
C LYS A 316 3.61 26.15 -15.11
N ASP A 317 3.47 25.60 -13.91
CA ASP A 317 2.19 25.18 -13.34
C ASP A 317 2.04 25.70 -11.90
N PRO A 318 1.21 26.73 -11.67
CA PRO A 318 1.00 27.30 -10.34
C PRO A 318 0.27 26.36 -9.38
N TYR A 319 -0.33 25.26 -9.87
CA TYR A 319 -1.04 24.28 -9.05
C TYR A 319 -0.14 23.16 -8.52
N TYR A 320 1.16 23.15 -8.87
CA TYR A 320 2.09 22.14 -8.41
C TYR A 320 2.57 22.40 -6.96
N TRP A 321 2.08 21.57 -6.02
CA TRP A 321 2.31 21.68 -4.57
C TRP A 321 2.07 23.10 -4.03
N PHE A 322 3.13 23.82 -3.64
CA PHE A 322 3.05 25.22 -3.18
C PHE A 322 3.11 26.26 -4.30
N GLY A 323 3.20 25.84 -5.57
CA GLY A 323 3.56 26.74 -6.67
C GLY A 323 4.97 27.31 -6.47
N LYS A 324 5.92 26.48 -6.02
CA LYS A 324 7.32 26.87 -5.75
C LYS A 324 8.37 26.11 -6.58
N GLY A 325 7.99 25.05 -7.30
CA GLY A 325 8.89 24.34 -8.23
C GLY A 325 9.92 23.40 -7.57
N LEU A 326 9.91 23.29 -6.24
CA LEU A 326 10.75 22.42 -5.43
C LEU A 326 9.97 21.99 -4.19
N VAL A 327 10.12 20.73 -3.76
CA VAL A 327 9.34 20.17 -2.66
C VAL A 327 10.03 18.94 -2.04
N VAL A 328 9.75 18.69 -0.76
CA VAL A 328 10.01 17.43 -0.07
C VAL A 328 8.68 16.83 0.37
N TRP A 329 8.41 15.56 0.08
CA TRP A 329 7.23 14.88 0.59
C TRP A 329 7.55 13.51 1.15
N PHE A 330 6.65 13.03 1.99
CA PHE A 330 6.65 11.70 2.58
C PHE A 330 5.50 10.88 2.01
N GLU A 331 5.65 9.57 1.94
CA GLU A 331 4.55 8.67 1.58
C GLU A 331 4.76 7.29 2.21
N GLN A 332 3.66 6.56 2.37
CA GLN A 332 3.70 5.12 2.61
C GLN A 332 3.85 4.40 1.27
N THR A 333 4.90 3.59 1.12
CA THR A 333 5.08 2.75 -0.07
C THR A 333 4.19 1.51 -0.03
N LYS A 334 3.96 0.86 -1.18
CA LYS A 334 3.15 -0.38 -1.27
C LYS A 334 3.66 -1.49 -0.33
N ASP A 335 4.96 -1.53 -0.06
CA ASP A 335 5.61 -2.46 0.88
C ASP A 335 5.68 -1.92 2.33
N SER A 336 4.81 -0.98 2.69
CA SER A 336 4.64 -0.44 4.05
C SER A 336 5.88 0.24 4.66
N ARG A 337 6.72 0.87 3.83
CA ARG A 337 7.86 1.69 4.29
C ARG A 337 7.55 3.17 4.17
N LEU A 338 8.11 3.97 5.05
CA LEU A 338 8.03 5.42 4.93
C LEU A 338 9.12 5.89 3.96
N ARG A 339 8.72 6.55 2.87
CA ARG A 339 9.64 7.11 1.89
C ARG A 339 9.61 8.63 1.95
N MET A 340 10.79 9.27 1.96
CA MET A 340 10.95 10.70 1.72
C MET A 340 11.55 10.92 0.33
N ILE A 341 10.99 11.86 -0.44
CA ILE A 341 11.46 12.23 -1.77
C ILE A 341 11.69 13.75 -1.81
N ALA A 342 12.74 14.19 -2.50
CA ALA A 342 12.90 15.57 -2.93
C ALA A 342 12.93 15.67 -4.46
N GLU A 343 12.16 16.60 -5.01
CA GLU A 343 11.94 16.77 -6.46
C GLU A 343 11.94 18.23 -6.87
N ILE A 344 12.46 18.48 -8.07
CA ILE A 344 12.42 19.77 -8.75
C ILE A 344 11.57 19.71 -10.02
N GLY A 345 10.78 20.75 -10.27
CA GLY A 345 9.84 20.86 -11.37
C GLY A 345 8.49 21.40 -10.89
N PRO A 346 7.55 21.79 -11.77
CA PRO A 346 7.72 22.07 -13.19
C PRO A 346 8.16 23.53 -13.34
N ILE A 347 9.48 23.74 -13.30
CA ILE A 347 10.11 25.04 -13.59
C ILE A 347 10.58 25.09 -15.05
N GLU A 348 11.04 26.25 -15.49
CA GLU A 348 11.64 26.41 -16.83
C GLU A 348 12.76 25.41 -17.12
N TYR A 349 12.81 24.92 -18.36
CA TYR A 349 13.73 23.84 -18.74
C TYR A 349 15.19 24.22 -18.51
N SER A 350 15.58 25.43 -18.94
CA SER A 350 16.95 25.94 -18.80
C SER A 350 17.36 26.06 -17.33
N ALA A 351 16.46 26.54 -16.47
CA ALA A 351 16.70 26.64 -15.03
C ALA A 351 16.84 25.24 -14.39
N ARG A 352 15.92 24.32 -14.74
CA ARG A 352 15.97 22.93 -14.25
C ARG A 352 17.25 22.22 -14.66
N LEU A 353 17.64 22.33 -15.93
CA LEU A 353 18.85 21.73 -16.46
C LEU A 353 20.10 22.29 -15.76
N SER A 354 20.18 23.61 -15.58
CA SER A 354 21.30 24.25 -14.89
C SER A 354 21.43 23.79 -13.44
N ILE A 355 20.32 23.63 -12.70
CA ILE A 355 20.35 23.12 -11.33
C ILE A 355 20.79 21.66 -11.31
N ILE A 356 20.27 20.83 -12.22
CA ILE A 356 20.67 19.41 -12.33
C ILE A 356 22.17 19.28 -12.61
N GLU A 357 22.72 20.06 -13.54
CA GLU A 357 24.15 20.04 -13.89
C GLU A 357 25.04 20.51 -12.73
N GLN A 358 24.60 21.50 -11.96
CA GLN A 358 25.32 21.94 -10.75
C GLN A 358 25.26 20.88 -9.64
N LEU A 359 24.12 20.20 -9.47
CA LEU A 359 23.98 19.09 -8.54
C LEU A 359 24.87 17.90 -8.93
N GLU A 360 25.04 17.63 -10.23
CA GLU A 360 26.03 16.64 -10.70
C GLU A 360 27.47 17.06 -10.37
N GLY A 361 27.78 18.35 -10.50
CA GLY A 361 29.09 18.90 -10.15
C GLY A 361 29.46 18.69 -8.68
N VAL A 362 28.48 18.52 -7.79
CA VAL A 362 28.67 18.24 -6.36
C VAL A 362 28.48 16.76 -6.01
N GLY A 363 28.39 15.87 -7.01
CA GLY A 363 28.43 14.42 -6.83
C GLY A 363 27.09 13.68 -6.90
N LEU A 364 25.97 14.35 -7.20
CA LEU A 364 24.70 13.65 -7.46
C LEU A 364 24.69 13.03 -8.86
N SER A 365 23.91 11.96 -9.04
CA SER A 365 23.76 11.27 -10.33
C SER A 365 22.33 11.32 -10.83
N PHE A 366 22.16 11.63 -12.12
CA PHE A 366 20.85 11.75 -12.76
C PHE A 366 20.74 10.89 -14.01
N LYS A 367 19.53 10.39 -14.28
CA LYS A 367 19.23 9.70 -15.54
C LYS A 367 19.32 10.69 -16.70
N LYS A 368 19.82 10.25 -17.87
CA LYS A 368 19.85 11.06 -19.10
C LYS A 368 18.46 11.59 -19.48
N SER A 369 17.42 10.80 -19.26
CA SER A 369 16.03 11.19 -19.52
C SER A 369 15.58 12.39 -18.68
N SER A 370 16.12 12.57 -17.47
CA SER A 370 15.82 13.71 -16.61
C SER A 370 16.31 15.03 -17.20
N LYS A 371 17.32 15.05 -18.07
CA LYS A 371 17.87 16.27 -18.69
C LYS A 371 17.16 16.69 -19.98
N LEU A 372 16.17 15.92 -20.43
CA LEU A 372 15.41 16.24 -21.63
C LEU A 372 14.38 17.33 -21.35
N GLU A 373 14.09 18.17 -22.34
CA GLU A 373 13.10 19.26 -22.23
C GLU A 373 11.70 18.75 -21.87
N LYS A 374 11.32 17.57 -22.38
CA LYS A 374 10.04 16.92 -22.07
C LYS A 374 9.88 16.50 -20.61
N ALA A 375 10.96 16.35 -19.85
CA ALA A 375 10.88 15.99 -18.45
C ALA A 375 10.32 17.17 -17.64
N LYS A 376 9.17 16.98 -17.00
CA LYS A 376 8.54 18.03 -16.18
C LYS A 376 9.10 18.07 -14.77
N TYR A 377 9.45 16.90 -14.23
CA TYR A 377 9.87 16.71 -12.85
C TYR A 377 11.18 15.93 -12.79
N THR A 378 11.99 16.16 -11.77
CA THR A 378 13.23 15.44 -11.55
C THR A 378 13.46 15.22 -10.07
N ARG A 379 13.37 13.95 -9.66
CA ARG A 379 13.74 13.53 -8.30
C ARG A 379 15.26 13.52 -8.19
N PHE A 380 15.77 14.17 -7.17
CA PHE A 380 17.20 14.23 -6.87
C PHE A 380 17.56 13.57 -5.53
N PHE A 381 16.56 13.23 -4.72
CA PHE A 381 16.74 12.44 -3.51
C PHE A 381 15.53 11.53 -3.27
N SER A 382 15.79 10.31 -2.80
CA SER A 382 14.75 9.38 -2.37
C SER A 382 15.34 8.39 -1.37
N LYS A 383 14.85 8.41 -0.13
CA LYS A 383 15.26 7.47 0.91
C LYS A 383 14.05 6.85 1.58
N LYS A 384 14.14 5.56 1.91
CA LYS A 384 13.08 4.80 2.58
C LYS A 384 13.58 4.33 3.94
N ILE A 385 12.68 4.24 4.90
CA ILE A 385 12.90 3.60 6.20
C ILE A 385 11.71 2.72 6.54
N ASP A 386 11.96 1.62 7.25
CA ASP A 386 10.90 0.73 7.74
C ASP A 386 10.16 1.37 8.92
N VAL A 387 8.85 1.14 8.98
CA VAL A 387 7.98 1.54 10.10
C VAL A 387 7.26 0.28 10.57
N ASN A 388 7.47 -0.13 11.83
CA ASN A 388 6.89 -1.37 12.35
C ASN A 388 5.40 -1.23 12.66
N LYS A 389 4.98 -0.08 13.21
CA LYS A 389 3.59 0.21 13.54
C LYS A 389 3.14 1.51 12.89
N TRP A 390 2.40 1.38 11.80
CA TRP A 390 1.84 2.54 11.10
C TRP A 390 0.79 3.28 11.91
N ASP A 391 0.21 2.65 12.95
CA ASP A 391 -0.71 3.26 13.89
C ASP A 391 -0.02 3.91 15.12
N ASP A 392 1.31 3.88 15.18
CA ASP A 392 2.10 4.55 16.22
C ASP A 392 2.59 5.92 15.73
N MET A 393 2.00 7.00 16.26
CA MET A 393 2.35 8.35 15.84
C MET A 393 3.82 8.70 16.14
N ASP A 394 4.35 8.25 17.28
CA ASP A 394 5.69 8.59 17.73
C ASP A 394 6.75 7.90 16.86
N GLU A 395 6.48 6.65 16.44
CA GLU A 395 7.36 5.92 15.51
C GLU A 395 7.44 6.64 14.16
N LEU A 396 6.30 7.07 13.62
CA LEU A 396 6.26 7.82 12.36
C LEU A 396 6.96 9.19 12.46
N VAL A 397 6.76 9.93 13.55
CA VAL A 397 7.45 11.22 13.78
C VAL A 397 8.97 11.03 13.81
N GLN A 398 9.44 9.99 14.51
CA GLN A 398 10.86 9.67 14.58
C GLN A 398 11.42 9.26 13.21
N ALA A 399 10.70 8.41 12.47
CA ALA A 399 11.10 7.99 11.13
C ALA A 399 11.19 9.17 10.15
N MET A 400 10.25 10.12 10.20
CA MET A 400 10.30 11.37 9.42
C MET A 400 11.52 12.21 9.81
N SER A 401 11.77 12.35 11.11
CA SER A 401 12.92 13.09 11.64
C SER A 401 14.24 12.48 11.22
N GLU A 402 14.36 11.15 11.21
CA GLU A 402 15.57 10.42 10.78
C GLU A 402 15.83 10.61 9.29
N LEU A 403 14.79 10.49 8.45
CA LEU A 403 14.91 10.74 7.01
C LEU A 403 15.38 12.18 6.75
N TYR A 404 14.71 13.16 7.37
CA TYR A 404 14.96 14.58 7.14
C TYR A 404 16.32 15.07 7.69
N ASN A 405 16.75 14.55 8.84
CA ASN A 405 18.02 14.91 9.47
C ASN A 405 19.18 14.00 9.08
N SER A 406 18.99 13.08 8.12
CA SER A 406 20.09 12.26 7.63
C SER A 406 21.23 13.14 7.09
N SER A 407 22.47 12.73 7.34
CA SER A 407 23.67 13.48 6.93
C SER A 407 23.70 13.74 5.42
N GLU A 408 23.37 12.72 4.65
CA GLU A 408 23.23 12.77 3.19
C GLU A 408 22.21 13.83 2.74
N PHE A 409 21.01 13.82 3.31
CA PHE A 409 19.98 14.77 2.92
C PHE A 409 20.29 16.19 3.40
N THR A 410 20.89 16.33 4.58
CA THR A 410 21.34 17.62 5.11
C THR A 410 22.38 18.27 4.20
N LEU A 411 23.34 17.49 3.70
CA LEU A 411 24.31 17.97 2.72
C LEU A 411 23.61 18.43 1.43
N ILE A 412 22.69 17.62 0.90
CA ILE A 412 21.91 17.96 -0.31
C ILE A 412 21.11 19.26 -0.11
N ARG A 413 20.48 19.43 1.06
CA ARG A 413 19.73 20.65 1.38
C ARG A 413 20.62 21.90 1.33
N ILE A 414 21.82 21.82 1.90
CA ILE A 414 22.80 22.92 1.89
C ILE A 414 23.32 23.19 0.48
N GLN A 415 23.66 22.15 -0.29
CA GLN A 415 24.13 22.31 -1.67
C GLN A 415 23.06 22.95 -2.55
N MET A 416 21.82 22.47 -2.44
CA MET A 416 20.68 23.05 -3.16
C MET A 416 20.47 24.52 -2.78
N ALA A 417 20.51 24.86 -1.49
CA ALA A 417 20.42 26.25 -1.05
C ALA A 417 21.55 27.11 -1.62
N ALA A 418 22.79 26.61 -1.65
CA ALA A 418 23.92 27.33 -2.26
C ALA A 418 23.70 27.59 -3.75
N ILE A 419 23.27 26.57 -4.50
CA ILE A 419 22.96 26.67 -5.94
C ILE A 419 21.85 27.71 -6.19
N LEU A 420 20.76 27.67 -5.42
CA LEU A 420 19.64 28.60 -5.57
C LEU A 420 20.03 30.06 -5.27
N ASN A 421 20.99 30.27 -4.37
CA ASN A 421 21.51 31.59 -4.00
C ASN A 421 22.74 32.04 -4.83
N GLY A 422 23.23 31.21 -5.75
CA GLY A 422 24.43 31.50 -6.54
C GLY A 422 25.73 31.50 -5.73
N TRP A 423 25.79 30.77 -4.61
CA TRP A 423 26.97 30.61 -3.78
C TRP A 423 27.85 29.47 -4.28
N LEU A 424 29.14 29.48 -3.90
CA LEU A 424 30.05 28.37 -4.20
C LEU A 424 29.60 27.10 -3.43
N PRO A 425 29.66 25.91 -4.06
CA PRO A 425 29.29 24.66 -3.39
C PRO A 425 30.19 24.40 -2.18
N VAL A 426 29.59 23.97 -1.07
CA VAL A 426 30.32 23.73 0.18
C VAL A 426 31.09 22.41 0.06
N THR A 427 32.42 22.44 0.02
CA THR A 427 33.25 21.23 0.09
C THR A 427 33.42 20.81 1.55
N ASP A 428 32.96 19.58 1.86
CA ASP A 428 32.91 18.75 3.08
C ASP A 428 33.61 19.11 4.42
N GLU A 429 34.39 20.18 4.59
CA GLU A 429 35.22 20.32 5.81
C GLU A 429 34.67 21.19 6.95
N LYS A 430 33.51 21.85 6.82
CA LYS A 430 32.95 22.64 7.94
C LYS A 430 31.43 22.67 7.96
N ILE A 431 30.81 21.55 8.31
CA ILE A 431 29.46 21.58 8.86
C ILE A 431 29.52 20.80 10.17
N ASN A 432 29.71 21.52 11.26
CA ASN A 432 29.39 21.03 12.60
C ASN A 432 27.96 21.52 12.84
N PRO A 433 26.92 20.69 12.62
CA PRO A 433 25.58 21.11 12.97
C PRO A 433 25.59 21.23 14.49
N GLU A 434 25.50 22.45 15.03
CA GLU A 434 24.98 22.66 16.37
C GLU A 434 23.49 22.31 16.36
N VAL A 435 23.18 21.04 16.10
CA VAL A 435 21.91 20.44 16.46
C VAL A 435 22.08 20.11 17.94
N LYS A 436 21.09 20.51 18.75
CA LYS A 436 20.92 19.97 20.09
C LYS A 436 20.85 18.46 19.95
N ASP A 437 22.01 17.82 20.07
CA ASP A 437 22.16 16.38 20.06
C ASP A 437 21.50 15.93 21.35
N ASN A 438 20.20 15.62 21.25
CA ASN A 438 19.48 14.93 22.29
C ASN A 438 20.25 13.63 22.46
N PHE A 439 20.98 13.50 23.57
CA PHE A 439 21.73 12.31 24.00
C PHE A 439 21.00 10.99 23.70
N ASN A 440 19.67 11.02 23.59
CA ASN A 440 18.78 9.93 23.21
C ASN A 440 18.83 9.44 21.74
N GLN A 441 19.22 10.25 20.74
CA GLN A 441 19.23 9.77 19.34
C GLN A 441 20.52 9.03 18.96
N SER A 442 21.66 9.49 19.48
CA SER A 442 22.98 8.91 19.19
C SER A 442 23.13 7.46 19.68
N TRP A 443 22.68 7.15 20.90
CA TRP A 443 22.81 5.80 21.46
C TRP A 443 21.86 4.76 20.82
N ILE A 444 20.64 5.17 20.43
CA ILE A 444 19.69 4.28 19.72
C ILE A 444 20.29 3.85 18.38
N SER A 445 20.86 4.81 17.63
CA SER A 445 21.51 4.52 16.36
C SER A 445 22.67 3.52 16.50
N GLN A 446 23.46 3.63 17.59
CA GLN A 446 24.53 2.67 17.88
C GLN A 446 24.00 1.25 18.09
N ILE A 447 22.90 1.07 18.82
CA ILE A 447 22.28 -0.24 19.07
C ILE A 447 21.72 -0.83 17.77
N GLN A 448 21.05 -0.01 16.98
CA GLN A 448 20.50 -0.44 15.68
C GLN A 448 21.59 -0.90 14.72
N ASN A 449 22.70 -0.16 14.64
CA ASN A 449 23.84 -0.53 13.79
C ASN A 449 24.52 -1.81 14.31
N ALA A 450 24.71 -1.94 15.62
CA ALA A 450 25.23 -3.17 16.23
C ALA A 450 24.36 -4.38 15.90
N PHE A 451 23.03 -4.24 15.98
CA PHE A 451 22.09 -5.31 15.63
C PHE A 451 22.17 -5.70 14.15
N LYS A 452 22.24 -4.74 13.23
CA LYS A 452 22.38 -5.04 11.78
C LYS A 452 23.63 -5.86 11.49
N ARG A 453 24.79 -5.44 12.02
CA ARG A 453 26.04 -6.19 11.86
C ARG A 453 25.98 -7.56 12.52
N TRP A 454 25.28 -7.67 13.63
CA TRP A 454 25.06 -8.96 14.29
C TRP A 454 24.19 -9.90 13.43
N MET A 455 23.13 -9.40 12.78
CA MET A 455 22.33 -10.18 11.82
C MET A 455 23.16 -10.67 10.64
N GLU A 456 24.01 -9.80 10.08
CA GLU A 456 24.97 -10.17 9.02
C GLU A 456 25.91 -11.29 9.49
N ALA A 457 26.47 -11.18 10.69
CA ALA A 457 27.35 -12.20 11.28
C ALA A 457 26.64 -13.55 11.52
N LYS A 458 25.32 -13.54 11.71
CA LYS A 458 24.46 -14.74 11.82
C LYS A 458 23.98 -15.28 10.47
N ASN A 459 24.35 -14.65 9.35
CA ASN A 459 23.84 -14.95 8.02
C ASN A 459 22.30 -14.87 7.94
N ILE A 460 21.69 -13.93 8.68
CA ILE A 460 20.25 -13.67 8.60
C ILE A 460 20.04 -12.58 7.52
N PRO A 461 19.30 -12.88 6.43
CA PRO A 461 19.10 -11.91 5.36
C PRO A 461 18.24 -10.73 5.83
N GLU A 462 18.38 -9.58 5.16
CA GLU A 462 17.58 -8.37 5.47
C GLU A 462 16.07 -8.61 5.37
N SER A 463 15.63 -9.57 4.55
CA SER A 463 14.22 -9.98 4.50
C SER A 463 13.71 -10.55 5.82
N ASN A 464 14.61 -11.07 6.68
CA ASN A 464 14.31 -11.83 7.89
C ASN A 464 14.52 -11.06 9.20
N TYR A 465 14.78 -9.75 9.14
CA TYR A 465 14.82 -8.90 10.33
C TYR A 465 14.27 -7.49 10.07
N ARG A 466 13.88 -6.78 11.14
CA ARG A 466 13.54 -5.35 11.12
C ARG A 466 14.16 -4.61 12.28
N VAL A 467 14.43 -3.33 12.05
CA VAL A 467 15.10 -2.42 12.98
C VAL A 467 14.29 -1.14 13.05
N SER A 468 13.78 -0.78 14.23
CA SER A 468 13.23 0.54 14.52
C SER A 468 13.87 1.14 15.77
N SER A 469 13.49 2.36 16.13
CA SER A 469 14.04 3.09 17.28
C SER A 469 13.76 2.40 18.61
N LYS A 470 12.62 1.69 18.69
CA LYS A 470 12.13 1.04 19.90
C LYS A 470 12.27 -0.48 19.86
N HIS A 471 12.17 -1.07 18.67
CA HIS A 471 12.14 -2.52 18.51
C HIS A 471 13.14 -3.01 17.46
N LEU A 472 13.87 -4.06 17.81
CA LEU A 472 14.65 -4.87 16.87
C LEU A 472 13.94 -6.22 16.76
N SER A 473 13.81 -6.82 15.60
CA SER A 473 13.14 -8.11 15.49
C SER A 473 13.68 -8.94 14.35
N PHE A 474 13.63 -10.26 14.48
CA PHE A 474 14.14 -11.17 13.47
C PHE A 474 13.46 -12.53 13.55
N LYS A 475 13.54 -13.28 12.46
CA LYS A 475 13.13 -14.68 12.38
C LYS A 475 14.30 -15.56 11.96
N ILE A 476 14.18 -16.84 12.26
CA ILE A 476 15.14 -17.87 11.85
C ILE A 476 14.43 -18.87 10.93
N PRO A 477 15.16 -19.66 10.11
CA PRO A 477 14.54 -20.57 9.14
C PRO A 477 13.52 -21.56 9.72
N LEU A 478 13.70 -21.96 10.99
CA LEU A 478 12.73 -22.82 11.68
C LEU A 478 11.33 -22.19 11.74
N PHE A 479 11.21 -20.87 11.82
CA PHE A 479 9.91 -20.20 11.95
C PHE A 479 9.15 -20.18 10.63
N ASP A 480 9.86 -20.15 9.50
CA ASP A 480 9.25 -20.28 8.17
C ASP A 480 8.64 -21.68 7.98
N LEU A 481 9.32 -22.72 8.46
CA LEU A 481 8.77 -24.08 8.47
C LEU A 481 7.47 -24.18 9.28
N TYR A 482 7.43 -23.52 10.45
CA TYR A 482 6.19 -23.42 11.22
C TYR A 482 5.12 -22.63 10.48
N LYS A 483 5.48 -21.56 9.76
CA LYS A 483 4.54 -20.74 8.98
C LYS A 483 3.88 -21.56 7.86
N GLU A 484 4.64 -22.41 7.17
CA GLU A 484 4.09 -23.32 6.15
C GLU A 484 3.03 -24.29 6.71
N LYS A 485 3.20 -24.74 7.96
CA LYS A 485 2.27 -25.70 8.59
C LYS A 485 1.09 -25.03 9.31
N LEU A 486 1.36 -23.94 10.03
CA LEU A 486 0.37 -23.27 10.85
C LEU A 486 -0.39 -22.19 10.09
N GLY A 487 0.13 -21.74 8.95
CA GLY A 487 -0.37 -20.57 8.23
C GLY A 487 0.08 -19.27 8.89
N GLU A 488 -0.43 -18.17 8.35
CA GLU A 488 -0.17 -16.82 8.88
C GLU A 488 -0.99 -16.53 10.13
N THR A 489 -0.65 -15.43 10.80
CA THR A 489 -1.44 -14.90 11.91
C THR A 489 -2.80 -14.39 11.46
N ARG A 490 -3.81 -14.49 12.33
CA ARG A 490 -5.20 -14.08 12.08
C ARG A 490 -5.40 -12.55 12.03
N GLU A 491 -4.38 -11.81 12.45
CA GLU A 491 -4.27 -10.35 12.38
C GLU A 491 -2.85 -9.99 11.92
N ASN A 492 -2.67 -8.80 11.36
CA ASN A 492 -1.33 -8.29 11.06
C ASN A 492 -0.51 -8.26 12.35
N TRP A 493 0.60 -9.01 12.37
CA TRP A 493 1.40 -9.22 13.57
C TRP A 493 2.88 -9.11 13.24
N TRP A 494 3.47 -8.04 13.77
CA TRP A 494 4.80 -7.57 13.34
C TRP A 494 4.86 -7.46 11.81
N TRP A 495 6.06 -7.55 11.23
CA TRP A 495 6.29 -7.40 9.78
C TRP A 495 6.26 -8.74 9.02
N ASP A 496 6.20 -9.88 9.72
CA ASP A 496 6.34 -11.21 9.12
C ASP A 496 5.00 -11.98 9.02
N ASN A 497 4.02 -11.65 9.85
CA ASN A 497 2.77 -12.41 10.04
C ASN A 497 2.99 -13.92 10.28
N GLY A 498 4.21 -14.30 10.69
CA GLY A 498 4.59 -15.67 10.99
C GLY A 498 4.12 -16.10 12.39
N PRO A 499 4.14 -17.41 12.69
CA PRO A 499 3.69 -17.93 13.97
C PRO A 499 4.62 -17.55 15.14
N MET A 500 5.87 -17.19 14.87
CA MET A 500 6.90 -16.95 15.87
C MET A 500 7.86 -15.84 15.43
N LEU A 501 8.35 -15.05 16.38
CA LEU A 501 9.31 -13.98 16.11
C LEU A 501 10.22 -13.75 17.33
N PHE A 502 11.48 -13.42 17.08
CA PHE A 502 12.31 -12.77 18.09
C PHE A 502 12.13 -11.26 18.03
N TRP A 503 11.97 -10.62 19.18
CA TRP A 503 12.02 -9.16 19.27
C TRP A 503 12.81 -8.69 20.48
N MET A 504 13.41 -7.52 20.33
CA MET A 504 14.15 -6.82 21.35
C MET A 504 13.55 -5.43 21.53
N GLU A 505 13.26 -5.03 22.77
CA GLU A 505 12.80 -3.67 23.07
C GLU A 505 13.94 -2.87 23.68
N ILE A 506 14.24 -1.75 23.04
CA ILE A 506 15.31 -0.82 23.43
C ILE A 506 14.73 0.17 24.45
N ARG A 507 15.28 0.19 25.66
CA ARG A 507 14.99 1.18 26.71
C ARG A 507 16.29 1.86 27.17
N PRO A 508 16.23 3.08 27.75
CA PRO A 508 17.41 3.90 28.01
C PRO A 508 18.58 3.21 28.73
N ASP A 509 18.28 2.22 29.59
CA ASP A 509 19.26 1.50 30.38
C ASP A 509 19.20 -0.03 30.22
N THR A 510 18.25 -0.53 29.42
CA THR A 510 17.88 -1.94 29.37
C THR A 510 17.46 -2.39 27.97
N LEU A 511 17.83 -3.62 27.63
CA LEU A 511 17.43 -4.31 26.42
C LEU A 511 16.62 -5.55 26.82
N TYR A 512 15.37 -5.60 26.38
CA TYR A 512 14.55 -6.79 26.53
C TYR A 512 14.77 -7.66 25.31
N PHE A 513 14.90 -8.97 25.47
CA PHE A 513 15.02 -9.94 24.39
C PHE A 513 13.96 -11.01 24.58
N THR A 514 13.09 -11.23 23.59
CA THR A 514 11.92 -12.09 23.72
C THR A 514 11.79 -13.00 22.51
N LEU A 515 11.47 -14.27 22.74
CA LEU A 515 10.89 -15.17 21.75
C LEU A 515 9.39 -15.30 22.03
N GLU A 516 8.58 -14.93 21.05
CA GLU A 516 7.13 -14.82 21.18
C GLU A 516 6.41 -15.62 20.09
N ILE A 517 5.27 -16.22 20.46
CA ILE A 517 4.32 -16.89 19.57
C ILE A 517 3.18 -15.92 19.29
N GLY A 518 2.83 -15.78 18.02
CA GLY A 518 1.85 -14.83 17.52
C GLY A 518 0.39 -15.26 17.58
N PRO A 519 -0.52 -14.38 17.14
CA PRO A 519 -1.95 -14.62 17.08
C PRO A 519 -2.30 -15.50 15.89
N ILE A 520 -1.82 -16.75 15.90
CA ILE A 520 -2.28 -17.75 14.93
C ILE A 520 -3.68 -18.27 15.31
N GLU A 521 -4.31 -18.96 14.36
CA GLU A 521 -5.65 -19.53 14.54
C GLU A 521 -5.78 -20.33 15.83
N VAL A 522 -6.91 -20.16 16.52
CA VAL A 522 -7.07 -20.59 17.92
C VAL A 522 -6.76 -22.07 18.10
N ASP A 523 -7.31 -22.93 17.24
CA ASP A 523 -7.15 -24.38 17.32
C ASP A 523 -5.69 -24.78 17.08
N LYS A 524 -5.02 -24.14 16.11
CA LYS A 524 -3.61 -24.39 15.80
C LYS A 524 -2.68 -23.91 16.90
N ARG A 525 -3.01 -22.77 17.53
CA ARG A 525 -2.28 -22.21 18.66
C ARG A 525 -2.39 -23.11 19.87
N VAL A 526 -3.60 -23.52 20.25
CA VAL A 526 -3.79 -24.41 21.41
C VAL A 526 -3.02 -25.71 21.21
N LEU A 527 -3.11 -26.33 20.03
CA LEU A 527 -2.34 -27.52 19.69
C LEU A 527 -0.82 -27.31 19.80
N LEU A 528 -0.29 -26.21 19.24
CA LEU A 528 1.12 -25.88 19.36
C LEU A 528 1.52 -25.71 20.83
N MET A 529 0.76 -24.92 21.59
CA MET A 529 1.04 -24.62 23.00
C MET A 529 0.98 -25.89 23.87
N GLU A 530 0.07 -26.83 23.60
CA GLU A 530 0.02 -28.13 24.28
C GLU A 530 1.28 -28.96 23.99
N ASN A 531 1.69 -29.09 22.72
CA ASN A 531 2.92 -29.81 22.35
C ASN A 531 4.17 -29.16 22.99
N LEU A 532 4.23 -27.83 23.05
CA LEU A 532 5.31 -27.11 23.74
C LEU A 532 5.32 -27.44 25.24
N GLN A 533 4.16 -27.54 25.87
CA GLN A 533 4.03 -27.90 27.28
C GLN A 533 4.47 -29.34 27.54
N GLU A 534 4.15 -30.28 26.65
CA GLU A 534 4.59 -31.68 26.72
C GLU A 534 6.12 -31.80 26.65
N GLN A 535 6.77 -31.00 25.79
CA GLN A 535 8.23 -30.89 25.74
C GLN A 535 8.84 -30.07 26.89
N GLY A 536 8.01 -29.61 27.83
CA GLY A 536 8.43 -28.91 29.05
C GLY A 536 8.89 -27.47 28.80
N ILE A 537 8.44 -26.81 27.73
CA ILE A 537 8.64 -25.37 27.51
C ILE A 537 7.65 -24.61 28.40
N LYS A 538 8.19 -23.68 29.20
CA LYS A 538 7.37 -22.89 30.14
C LYS A 538 6.82 -21.65 29.45
N PHE A 539 5.53 -21.40 29.64
CA PHE A 539 4.84 -20.22 29.12
C PHE A 539 3.66 -19.85 30.02
N ARG A 540 3.04 -18.69 29.81
CA ARG A 540 1.89 -18.25 30.62
C ARG A 540 0.65 -19.08 30.27
N LYS A 541 -0.06 -19.63 31.27
CA LYS A 541 -1.28 -20.45 31.08
C LYS A 541 -2.38 -19.77 30.25
N THR A 542 -2.41 -18.44 30.23
CA THR A 542 -3.31 -17.67 29.34
C THR A 542 -3.14 -18.07 27.87
N GLY A 543 -1.97 -18.55 27.47
CA GLY A 543 -1.71 -19.10 26.13
C GLY A 543 -2.53 -20.32 25.73
N LEU A 544 -3.33 -20.92 26.60
CA LEU A 544 -4.27 -21.99 26.23
C LEU A 544 -5.72 -21.48 26.11
N THR A 545 -5.98 -20.23 26.45
CA THR A 545 -7.33 -19.61 26.39
C THR A 545 -7.65 -19.15 24.98
N GLN A 546 -8.93 -19.07 24.61
CA GLN A 546 -9.34 -18.65 23.27
C GLN A 546 -9.00 -17.17 22.98
N GLU A 547 -8.95 -16.36 24.03
CA GLU A 547 -8.74 -14.90 23.98
C GLU A 547 -7.27 -14.50 23.86
N ALA A 548 -6.32 -15.41 24.09
CA ALA A 548 -4.90 -15.07 24.02
C ALA A 548 -4.46 -14.71 22.61
N LYS A 549 -3.85 -13.53 22.50
CA LYS A 549 -3.26 -13.03 21.24
C LYS A 549 -1.84 -13.53 21.03
N TYR A 550 -0.99 -13.48 22.04
CA TYR A 550 0.41 -13.90 21.92
C TYR A 550 0.87 -14.58 23.20
N ASN A 551 1.97 -15.33 23.12
CA ASN A 551 2.62 -15.90 24.29
C ASN A 551 4.13 -15.87 24.20
N ARG A 552 4.77 -15.42 25.29
CA ARG A 552 6.23 -15.37 25.39
C ARG A 552 6.72 -16.70 25.94
N ILE A 553 7.56 -17.37 25.17
CA ILE A 553 8.17 -18.65 25.55
C ILE A 553 9.60 -18.48 26.05
N HIS A 554 10.24 -17.35 25.76
CA HIS A 554 11.50 -16.95 26.36
C HIS A 554 11.55 -15.43 26.50
N THR A 555 12.08 -14.92 27.62
CA THR A 555 12.31 -13.49 27.83
C THR A 555 13.53 -13.31 28.71
N GLU A 556 14.46 -12.46 28.27
CA GLU A 556 15.61 -12.01 29.04
C GLU A 556 15.67 -10.47 29.03
N THR A 557 16.33 -9.91 30.04
CA THR A 557 16.53 -8.46 30.16
C THR A 557 17.96 -8.22 30.60
N VAL A 558 18.66 -7.37 29.86
CA VAL A 558 20.07 -7.04 30.13
C VAL A 558 20.24 -5.53 30.21
N SER A 559 21.16 -5.04 31.04
CA SER A 559 21.49 -3.62 31.10
C SER A 559 22.53 -3.26 30.05
N ILE A 560 22.39 -2.08 29.43
CA ILE A 560 23.16 -1.67 28.24
C ILE A 560 23.81 -0.28 28.37
N GLN A 561 23.99 0.25 29.58
CA GLN A 561 24.56 1.59 29.78
C GLN A 561 26.01 1.70 29.30
N GLY A 562 26.25 2.56 28.31
CA GLY A 562 27.60 2.94 27.86
C GLY A 562 28.35 1.88 27.07
N LEU A 563 27.65 0.86 26.55
CA LEU A 563 28.26 -0.18 25.72
C LEU A 563 28.61 0.35 24.34
N ASN A 564 29.82 0.06 23.87
CA ASN A 564 30.20 0.31 22.49
C ASN A 564 29.57 -0.75 21.54
N GLU A 565 29.69 -0.51 20.23
CA GLU A 565 29.09 -1.39 19.22
C GLU A 565 29.52 -2.87 19.35
N ALA A 566 30.79 -3.14 19.64
CA ALA A 566 31.31 -4.50 19.78
C ALA A 566 30.75 -5.20 21.03
N GLU A 567 30.57 -4.46 22.12
CA GLU A 567 29.96 -4.97 23.36
C GLU A 567 28.46 -5.25 23.20
N LEU A 568 27.76 -4.44 22.40
CA LEU A 568 26.35 -4.67 22.05
C LEU A 568 26.18 -5.91 21.17
N GLN A 569 27.07 -6.13 20.20
CA GLN A 569 27.08 -7.37 19.41
C GLN A 569 27.34 -8.59 20.31
N ASN A 570 28.35 -8.54 21.19
CA ASN A 570 28.64 -9.62 22.13
C ASN A 570 27.45 -9.89 23.07
N THR A 571 26.79 -8.84 23.54
CA THR A 571 25.58 -8.95 24.39
C THR A 571 24.44 -9.64 23.64
N SER A 572 24.21 -9.26 22.38
CA SER A 572 23.19 -9.89 21.53
C SER A 572 23.54 -11.37 21.25
N ASP A 573 24.82 -11.67 21.04
CA ASP A 573 25.33 -13.04 20.90
C ASP A 573 25.11 -13.88 22.16
N ASN A 574 25.36 -13.31 23.34
CA ASN A 574 25.17 -14.02 24.61
C ASN A 574 23.69 -14.29 24.90
N LEU A 575 22.81 -13.35 24.58
CA LEU A 575 21.36 -13.53 24.68
C LEU A 575 20.88 -14.65 23.75
N TYR A 576 21.32 -14.63 22.49
CA TYR A 576 20.90 -15.65 21.52
C TYR A 576 21.49 -17.03 21.82
N ASN A 577 22.76 -17.11 22.19
CA ASN A 577 23.45 -18.36 22.52
C ASN A 577 23.20 -18.82 23.96
N ASN A 578 22.29 -18.16 24.68
CA ASN A 578 21.91 -18.54 26.03
C ASN A 578 21.47 -20.02 26.06
N LYS A 579 22.01 -20.78 27.02
CA LYS A 579 21.75 -22.23 27.13
C LYS A 579 20.25 -22.55 27.19
N ASN A 580 19.48 -21.79 27.94
CA ASN A 580 18.04 -21.99 28.08
C ASN A 580 17.32 -21.73 26.75
N LEU A 581 17.68 -20.65 26.04
CA LEU A 581 17.11 -20.36 24.73
C LEU A 581 17.46 -21.45 23.70
N GLN A 582 18.71 -21.91 23.68
CA GLN A 582 19.13 -22.98 22.77
C GLN A 582 18.43 -24.30 23.08
N GLU A 583 18.19 -24.64 24.35
CA GLU A 583 17.36 -25.79 24.75
C GLU A 583 15.90 -25.62 24.25
N ILE A 584 15.33 -24.41 24.33
CA ILE A 584 13.99 -24.12 23.80
C ILE A 584 13.95 -24.29 22.28
N LEU A 585 14.94 -23.79 21.54
CA LEU A 585 15.03 -23.93 20.08
C LEU A 585 15.18 -25.41 19.64
N GLN A 586 15.94 -26.21 20.39
CA GLN A 586 16.03 -27.65 20.16
C GLN A 586 14.69 -28.36 20.38
N LYS A 587 13.98 -28.02 21.46
CA LYS A 587 12.65 -28.57 21.74
C LYS A 587 11.62 -28.13 20.72
N LEU A 588 11.69 -26.89 20.24
CA LEU A 588 10.86 -26.42 19.12
C LEU A 588 11.11 -27.27 17.86
N LYS A 589 12.37 -27.59 17.55
CA LYS A 589 12.66 -28.47 16.43
C LYS A 589 12.03 -29.86 16.60
N VAL A 590 12.10 -30.44 17.80
CA VAL A 590 11.42 -31.71 18.14
C VAL A 590 9.90 -31.61 17.97
N VAL A 591 9.27 -30.56 18.50
CA VAL A 591 7.82 -30.33 18.33
C VAL A 591 7.46 -30.23 16.85
N TYR A 592 8.24 -29.50 16.06
CA TYR A 592 8.01 -29.40 14.62
C TYR A 592 8.07 -30.77 13.93
N ASP A 593 9.13 -31.55 14.20
CA ASP A 593 9.31 -32.86 13.58
C ASP A 593 8.20 -33.85 14.01
N GLU A 594 7.75 -33.80 15.27
CA GLU A 594 6.59 -34.56 15.76
C GLU A 594 5.28 -34.16 15.05
N MET A 595 5.07 -32.86 14.83
CA MET A 595 3.91 -32.35 14.09
C MET A 595 3.90 -32.79 12.63
N VAL A 596 5.07 -32.85 11.98
CA VAL A 596 5.20 -33.36 10.60
C VAL A 596 4.92 -34.86 10.55
N SER A 597 5.43 -35.64 11.51
CA SER A 597 5.25 -37.10 11.55
C SER A 597 3.82 -37.60 11.78
N LYS A 598 2.91 -36.72 12.26
CA LYS A 598 1.49 -37.03 12.49
C LYS A 598 0.59 -36.71 11.29
N LEU A 599 1.15 -36.15 10.23
CA LEU A 599 0.43 -35.66 9.03
C LEU A 599 0.85 -36.34 7.72
N ASP A 600 1.83 -37.25 7.78
CA ASP A 600 2.09 -38.31 6.78
C ASP A 600 1.56 -39.64 7.32
#